data_AF-A0A0A0KA10-F1
#
_entry.id   AF-A0A0A0KA10-F1
#
_cell.length_a   1.000
_cell.length_b   1.000
_cell.length_c   1.000
_cell.angle_alpha   90.00
_cell.angle_beta   90.00
_cell.angle_gamma   90.00
#
_symmetry.space_group_name_H-M   'P 1'
#
loop_
_entity.id
_entity.type
_entity.pdbx_description
1 polymer ?
#
loop_
_entity_poly.entity_id
_entity_poly.type
_entity_poly.pdbx_seq_one_letter_code
_entity_poly.pdbx_strand_id
1 'polypeptide(L)'
;MKALDDGISLILTIEPLVNMKCTTKMFSMILPSTPDRSFTASFQMDPKFFTQFTCNYYHYAIIPLGDLYLLMLDMQRRGFFALTLNLSEHFNDRRVVAALEFHTYGDEEKLSLAMLPNFMSKNEEDVGEIDYTYFVSIEIEDFRNLVKEFKNEDEVRVVLTNSYVKLSFGRKVIILTTMV
;
A
#
# COMPACT_ATOMS: atom_id res chain seq x y z
N MET A 1 12.24 -0.71 6.11
CA MET A 1 12.51 -0.22 4.75
C MET A 1 12.07 -1.19 3.68
N LYS A 2 12.53 -2.46 3.70
CA LYS A 2 12.11 -3.48 2.73
C LYS A 2 10.59 -3.60 2.55
N ALA A 3 9.82 -3.60 3.64
CA ALA A 3 8.34 -3.65 3.55
C ALA A 3 7.72 -2.44 2.82
N LEU A 4 8.29 -1.24 2.96
CA LEU A 4 7.83 -0.05 2.25
C LEU A 4 8.18 -0.16 0.76
N ASP A 5 9.39 -0.61 0.45
CA ASP A 5 9.86 -0.84 -0.93
C ASP A 5 9.00 -1.91 -1.65
N ASP A 6 8.77 -3.05 -1.01
CA ASP A 6 7.89 -4.12 -1.52
C ASP A 6 6.44 -3.60 -1.72
N GLY A 7 5.93 -2.80 -0.77
CA GLY A 7 4.60 -2.20 -0.84
C GLY A 7 4.44 -1.19 -1.98
N ILE A 8 5.41 -0.27 -2.13
CA ILE A 8 5.43 0.70 -3.23
C ILE A 8 5.53 -0.03 -4.56
N SER A 9 6.44 -1.01 -4.67
CA SER A 9 6.66 -1.78 -5.89
C SER A 9 5.38 -2.48 -6.34
N LEU A 10 4.66 -3.11 -5.41
CA LEU A 10 3.42 -3.82 -5.70
C LEU A 10 2.32 -2.85 -6.16
N ILE A 11 2.10 -1.75 -5.44
CA ILE A 11 1.05 -0.78 -5.78
C ILE A 11 1.36 -0.09 -7.12
N LEU A 12 2.63 0.22 -7.39
CA LEU A 12 3.08 0.84 -8.63
C LEU A 12 2.80 -0.03 -9.86
N THR A 13 2.71 -1.36 -9.71
CA THR A 13 2.30 -2.25 -10.83
C THR A 13 0.85 -2.04 -11.26
N ILE A 14 0.03 -1.41 -10.41
CA ILE A 14 -1.40 -1.20 -10.62
C ILE A 14 -1.66 0.26 -11.01
N GLU A 15 -1.13 1.21 -10.23
CA GLU A 15 -1.38 2.65 -10.42
C GLU A 15 -0.14 3.48 -10.07
N PRO A 16 0.32 4.37 -10.98
CA PRO A 16 1.46 5.26 -10.72
C PRO A 16 1.16 6.43 -9.78
N LEU A 17 -0.12 6.78 -9.59
CA LEU A 17 -0.58 7.88 -8.76
C LEU A 17 -1.50 7.36 -7.65
N VAL A 18 -1.13 7.58 -6.39
CA VAL A 18 -1.94 7.08 -5.27
C VAL A 18 -2.24 8.15 -4.26
N ASN A 19 -3.36 7.95 -3.55
CA ASN A 19 -3.76 8.77 -2.43
C ASN A 19 -2.92 8.39 -1.22
N MET A 20 -2.06 9.31 -0.77
CA MET A 20 -1.31 9.18 0.46
C MET A 20 -2.10 9.84 1.59
N LYS A 21 -2.33 9.07 2.65
CA LYS A 21 -3.04 9.49 3.86
C LYS A 21 -2.12 9.31 5.07
N CYS A 22 -1.97 10.34 5.89
CA CYS A 22 -1.24 10.26 7.14
C CYS A 22 -2.12 10.79 8.27
N THR A 23 -2.25 9.99 9.32
CA THR A 23 -3.04 10.31 10.53
C THR A 23 -2.20 10.03 11.77
N THR A 24 -2.68 10.42 12.95
CA THR A 24 -2.05 10.05 14.23
C THR A 24 -1.95 8.54 14.44
N LYS A 25 -2.77 7.75 13.75
CA LYS A 25 -2.89 6.30 13.93
C LYS A 25 -2.23 5.47 12.85
N MET A 26 -1.96 6.04 11.67
CA MET A 26 -1.59 5.25 10.49
C MET A 26 -1.04 6.11 9.36
N PHE A 27 -0.06 5.56 8.65
CA PHE A 27 0.33 6.00 7.30
C PHE A 27 -0.22 5.02 6.27
N SER A 28 -0.81 5.54 5.20
CA SER A 28 -1.44 4.72 4.16
C SER A 28 -1.18 5.27 2.75
N MET A 29 -1.03 4.36 1.79
CA MET A 29 -1.08 4.64 0.36
C MET A 29 -2.24 3.83 -0.22
N ILE A 30 -3.22 4.51 -0.80
CA ILE A 30 -4.51 3.95 -1.20
C ILE A 30 -4.69 4.17 -2.70
N LEU A 31 -5.10 3.12 -3.40
CA LEU A 31 -5.43 3.22 -4.82
C LEU A 31 -6.66 4.11 -5.03
N PRO A 32 -6.60 5.09 -5.95
CA PRO A 32 -7.74 5.93 -6.26
C PRO A 32 -8.92 5.09 -6.76
N SER A 33 -10.14 5.43 -6.36
CA SER A 33 -11.35 4.77 -6.80
C SER A 33 -11.63 5.14 -8.25
N THR A 34 -11.74 4.14 -9.12
CA THR A 34 -12.09 4.33 -10.54
C THR A 34 -13.31 3.48 -10.90
N PRO A 35 -14.21 3.95 -11.78
CA PRO A 35 -15.42 3.19 -12.15
C PRO A 35 -15.12 1.80 -12.73
N ASP A 36 -13.96 1.64 -13.36
CA ASP A 36 -13.54 0.41 -14.02
C ASP A 36 -12.85 -0.59 -13.07
N ARG A 37 -12.61 -0.20 -11.82
CA ARG A 37 -11.93 -1.03 -10.83
C ARG A 37 -12.91 -1.58 -9.80
N SER A 38 -13.09 -2.90 -9.81
CA SER A 38 -13.97 -3.63 -8.88
C SER A 38 -13.31 -3.94 -7.52
N PHE A 39 -12.10 -3.44 -7.25
CA PHE A 39 -11.38 -3.68 -6.01
C PHE A 39 -10.72 -2.40 -5.48
N THR A 40 -10.48 -2.37 -4.18
CA THR A 40 -9.64 -1.37 -3.51
C THR A 40 -8.38 -2.06 -3.01
N ALA A 41 -7.23 -1.40 -3.11
CA ALA A 41 -6.02 -1.87 -2.45
C ALA A 41 -5.36 -0.71 -1.71
N SER A 42 -4.72 -1.03 -0.61
CA SER A 42 -3.91 -0.07 0.13
C SER A 42 -2.71 -0.73 0.78
N PHE A 43 -1.64 0.04 0.91
CA PHE A 43 -0.56 -0.25 1.84
C PHE A 43 -0.79 0.59 3.09
N GLN A 44 -0.73 -0.05 4.25
CA GLN A 44 -0.99 0.58 5.54
C GLN A 44 0.13 0.22 6.51
N MET A 45 0.60 1.21 7.28
CA MET A 45 1.67 1.03 8.23
C MET A 45 1.33 1.72 9.55
N ASP A 46 1.23 0.94 10.62
CA ASP A 46 1.07 1.47 11.98
C ASP A 46 2.31 2.27 12.41
N PRO A 47 2.14 3.30 13.27
CA PRO A 47 3.23 4.09 13.85
C PRO A 47 4.36 3.25 14.46
N LYS A 48 4.04 2.10 15.05
CA LYS A 48 5.00 1.19 15.70
C LYS A 48 6.04 0.58 14.75
N PHE A 49 5.79 0.60 13.44
CA PHE A 49 6.73 0.09 12.43
C PHE A 49 7.73 1.14 11.96
N PHE A 50 7.58 2.39 12.41
CA PHE A 50 8.54 3.45 12.15
C PHE A 50 9.52 3.58 13.33
N THR A 51 10.77 3.95 13.04
CA THR A 51 11.73 4.34 14.09
C THR A 51 11.24 5.58 14.83
N GLN A 52 10.67 6.53 14.10
CA GLN A 52 10.01 7.72 14.62
C GLN A 52 8.79 8.03 13.74
N PHE A 53 7.65 8.27 14.37
CA PHE A 53 6.43 8.67 13.68
C PHE A 53 5.79 9.82 14.44
N THR A 54 5.64 10.97 13.76
CA THR A 54 4.94 12.13 14.30
C THR A 54 3.97 12.64 13.24
N CYS A 55 2.69 12.69 13.59
CA CYS A 55 1.66 13.21 12.71
C CYS A 55 0.66 13.97 13.60
N ASN A 56 0.73 15.30 13.57
CA ASN A 56 -0.07 16.16 14.44
C ASN A 56 -1.45 16.45 13.85
N TYR A 57 -1.54 16.42 12.52
CA TYR A 57 -2.74 16.74 11.77
C TYR A 57 -2.95 15.72 10.67
N TYR A 58 -4.19 15.61 10.24
CA TYR A 58 -4.55 14.81 9.08
C TYR A 58 -3.88 15.38 7.83
N HIS A 59 -3.14 14.56 7.10
CA HIS A 59 -2.53 14.91 5.81
C HIS A 59 -3.06 14.01 4.72
N TYR A 60 -3.40 14.61 3.58
CA TYR A 60 -3.93 13.91 2.42
C TYR A 60 -3.44 14.54 1.12
N ALA A 61 -2.76 13.76 0.28
CA ALA A 61 -2.16 14.24 -0.96
C ALA A 61 -2.03 13.10 -1.98
N ILE A 62 -1.83 13.46 -3.25
CA ILE A 62 -1.56 12.46 -4.30
C ILE A 62 -0.04 12.38 -4.49
N ILE A 63 0.51 11.18 -4.43
CA ILE A 63 1.94 10.93 -4.59
C ILE A 63 2.22 10.22 -5.92
N PRO A 64 3.20 10.71 -6.72
CA PRO A 64 3.72 9.97 -7.87
C PRO A 64 4.64 8.85 -7.39
N LEU A 65 4.12 7.62 -7.32
CA LEU A 65 4.87 6.46 -6.85
C LEU A 65 6.05 6.12 -7.76
N GLY A 66 5.93 6.36 -9.06
CA GLY A 66 7.02 6.12 -10.01
C GLY A 66 8.26 6.93 -9.65
N ASP A 67 8.09 8.22 -9.39
CA ASP A 67 9.19 9.12 -9.01
C ASP A 67 9.76 8.73 -7.65
N LEU A 68 8.91 8.45 -6.66
CA LEU A 68 9.34 7.98 -5.35
C LEU A 68 10.17 6.68 -5.45
N TYR A 69 9.69 5.72 -6.22
CA TYR A 69 10.34 4.42 -6.40
C TYR A 69 11.70 4.56 -7.09
N LEU A 70 11.80 5.38 -8.14
CA LEU A 70 13.08 5.66 -8.80
C LEU A 70 14.09 6.33 -7.87
N LEU A 71 13.65 7.28 -7.05
CA LEU A 71 14.49 7.91 -6.03
C LEU A 71 14.98 6.88 -5.00
N MET A 72 14.08 6.04 -4.47
CA MET A 72 14.44 4.99 -3.53
C MET A 72 15.45 4.00 -4.13
N LEU A 73 15.25 3.57 -5.37
CA LEU A 73 16.17 2.68 -6.07
C LEU A 73 17.56 3.31 -6.27
N ASP A 74 17.63 4.58 -6.67
CA ASP A 74 18.91 5.27 -6.84
C ASP A 74 19.65 5.38 -5.51
N MET A 75 18.95 5.80 -4.45
CA MET A 75 19.53 5.89 -3.12
C MET A 75 19.96 4.53 -2.58
N GLN A 76 19.22 3.45 -2.89
CA GLN A 76 19.59 2.08 -2.49
C GLN A 76 20.93 1.67 -3.08
N ARG A 77 21.19 2.03 -4.34
CA ARG A 77 22.50 1.79 -4.98
C ARG A 77 23.63 2.57 -4.31
N ARG A 78 23.32 3.74 -3.73
CA ARG A 78 24.25 4.55 -2.94
C ARG A 78 24.41 4.08 -1.48
N GLY A 79 23.65 3.07 -1.06
CA GLY A 79 23.77 2.46 0.26
C GLY A 79 23.14 3.29 1.39
N PHE A 80 22.05 4.03 1.12
CA PHE A 80 21.28 4.63 2.21
C PHE A 80 20.72 3.56 3.16
N PHE A 81 20.58 3.92 4.43
CA PHE A 81 20.09 3.00 5.48
C PHE A 81 18.86 3.53 6.23
N ALA A 82 18.52 4.82 6.09
CA ALA A 82 17.30 5.39 6.64
C ALA A 82 16.66 6.39 5.66
N LEU A 83 15.32 6.43 5.66
CA LEU A 83 14.52 7.41 4.93
C LEU A 83 13.60 8.12 5.91
N THR A 84 13.64 9.44 5.89
CA THR A 84 12.67 10.30 6.57
C THR A 84 11.73 10.91 5.53
N LEU A 85 10.43 10.73 5.72
CA LEU A 85 9.39 11.42 4.95
C LEU A 85 8.82 12.55 5.80
N ASN A 86 9.06 13.78 5.39
CA ASN A 86 8.49 14.97 6.01
C ASN A 86 7.40 15.53 5.10
N LEU A 87 6.20 15.70 5.65
CA LEU A 87 5.07 16.30 4.94
C LEU A 87 4.90 17.73 5.43
N SER A 88 5.06 18.69 4.53
CA SER A 88 4.82 20.10 4.82
C SER A 88 3.68 20.62 3.96
N GLU A 89 2.64 21.13 4.61
CA GLU A 89 1.54 21.82 3.94
C GLU A 89 1.82 23.32 3.89
N HIS A 90 1.89 23.86 2.67
CA HIS A 90 1.94 25.30 2.47
C HIS A 90 0.52 25.85 2.33
N PHE A 91 -0.04 26.30 3.46
CA PHE A 91 -1.42 26.82 3.55
C PHE A 91 -1.74 27.92 2.53
N ASN A 92 -0.76 28.75 2.17
CA ASN A 92 -0.95 29.87 1.24
C ASN A 92 -1.21 29.39 -0.21
N ASP A 93 -0.56 28.30 -0.63
CA ASP A 93 -0.64 27.81 -2.02
C ASP A 93 -1.36 26.46 -2.14
N ARG A 94 -1.88 25.92 -1.02
CA ARG A 94 -2.55 24.60 -0.93
C ARG A 94 -1.72 23.45 -1.49
N ARG A 95 -0.39 23.59 -1.49
CA ARG A 95 0.54 22.54 -1.92
C ARG A 95 0.97 21.74 -0.70
N VAL A 96 0.82 20.43 -0.81
CA VAL A 96 1.53 19.50 0.07
C VAL A 96 2.86 19.17 -0.62
N VAL A 97 3.96 19.32 0.09
CA VAL A 97 5.29 18.92 -0.40
C VAL A 97 5.80 17.82 0.50
N ALA A 98 6.28 16.74 -0.11
CA ALA A 98 6.99 15.68 0.58
C ALA A 98 8.49 15.97 0.47
N ALA A 99 9.14 16.30 1.58
CA ALA A 99 10.58 16.31 1.67
C ALA A 99 11.06 14.90 2.08
N LEU A 100 11.90 14.31 1.24
CA LEU A 100 12.52 13.01 1.45
C LEU A 100 13.96 13.23 1.88
N GLU A 101 14.33 12.74 3.05
CA GLU A 101 15.71 12.80 3.54
C GLU A 101 16.27 11.37 3.59
N PHE A 102 17.29 11.12 2.79
CA PHE A 102 17.96 9.83 2.69
C PHE A 102 19.29 9.91 3.45
N HIS A 103 19.48 8.98 4.39
CA HIS A 103 20.64 8.93 5.27
C HIS A 103 21.61 7.87 4.77
N THR A 104 22.85 8.28 4.46
CA THR A 104 23.93 7.42 3.99
C THR A 104 25.12 7.44 4.96
N TYR A 105 26.07 6.53 4.82
CA TYR A 105 27.27 6.53 5.66
C TYR A 105 28.18 7.70 5.30
N GLY A 106 28.09 8.78 6.07
CA GLY A 106 28.96 9.96 5.94
C GLY A 106 28.31 11.16 5.25
N ASP A 107 27.05 11.06 4.80
CA ASP A 107 26.31 12.19 4.21
C ASP A 107 24.79 12.03 4.34
N GLU A 108 24.07 13.15 4.25
CA GLU A 108 22.60 13.23 4.21
C GLU A 108 22.16 13.89 2.90
N GLU A 109 21.40 13.16 2.08
CA GLU A 109 20.86 13.69 0.83
C GLU A 109 19.39 14.08 1.01
N LYS A 110 19.10 15.37 0.85
CA LYS A 110 17.74 15.92 0.95
C LYS A 110 17.18 16.15 -0.44
N LEU A 111 16.10 15.44 -0.74
CA LEU A 111 15.40 15.51 -2.01
C LEU A 111 13.96 15.95 -1.77
N SER A 112 13.40 16.72 -2.69
CA SER A 112 12.00 17.14 -2.62
C SER A 112 11.20 16.37 -3.65
N LEU A 113 10.14 15.71 -3.21
CA LEU A 113 9.14 15.12 -4.08
C LEU A 113 7.93 16.05 -4.13
N ALA A 114 7.66 16.60 -5.31
CA ALA A 114 6.48 17.39 -5.54
C ALA A 114 5.25 16.48 -5.49
N MET A 115 4.36 16.72 -4.52
CA MET A 115 3.07 16.03 -4.47
C MET A 115 2.03 16.82 -5.26
N LEU A 116 1.06 16.10 -5.81
CA LEU A 116 -0.07 16.73 -6.46
C LEU A 116 -1.10 17.12 -5.39
N PRO A 117 -1.62 18.35 -5.42
CA PRO A 117 -2.69 18.73 -4.50
C PRO A 117 -3.89 17.84 -4.80
N ASN A 118 -4.51 17.29 -3.75
CA ASN A 118 -5.73 16.54 -3.94
C ASN A 118 -6.91 17.51 -4.10
N PHE A 119 -7.17 17.92 -5.34
CA PHE A 119 -8.35 18.72 -5.69
C PHE A 119 -9.63 17.88 -5.77
N MET A 120 -9.53 16.55 -5.67
CA MET A 120 -10.58 15.62 -6.03
C MET A 120 -10.66 14.42 -5.09
N SER A 121 -11.32 14.60 -3.94
CA SER A 121 -12.29 13.60 -3.48
C SER A 121 -13.21 14.22 -2.44
N LYS A 122 -14.49 14.44 -2.78
CA LYS A 122 -15.53 14.72 -1.76
C LYS A 122 -15.78 13.51 -0.85
N ASN A 123 -15.31 12.33 -1.25
CA ASN A 123 -15.39 11.08 -0.51
C ASN A 123 -13.96 10.56 -0.38
N GLU A 124 -13.32 10.80 0.76
CA GLU A 124 -12.05 10.15 1.07
C GLU A 124 -12.20 8.64 0.92
N GLU A 125 -11.25 8.00 0.26
CA GLU A 125 -11.23 6.54 0.22
C GLU A 125 -10.86 6.03 1.60
N ASP A 126 -11.83 5.37 2.22
CA ASP A 126 -11.61 4.58 3.42
C ASP A 126 -11.70 3.11 3.05
N VAL A 127 -10.63 2.37 3.34
CA VAL A 127 -10.58 0.92 3.16
C VAL A 127 -11.32 0.22 4.31
N GLY A 128 -11.74 0.99 5.33
CA GLY A 128 -12.45 0.50 6.50
C GLY A 128 -11.55 -0.33 7.41
N GLU A 129 -12.14 -0.87 8.47
CA GLU A 129 -11.50 -1.88 9.31
C GLU A 129 -11.73 -3.28 8.72
N ILE A 130 -10.70 -4.12 8.74
CA ILE A 130 -10.82 -5.51 8.32
C ILE A 130 -11.51 -6.29 9.44
N ASP A 131 -12.68 -6.84 9.16
CA ASP A 131 -13.37 -7.76 10.06
C ASP A 131 -12.70 -9.14 10.01
N TYR A 132 -11.94 -9.47 11.06
CA TYR A 132 -11.27 -10.75 11.22
C TYR A 132 -12.14 -11.80 11.94
N THR A 133 -13.45 -11.58 12.11
CA THR A 133 -14.33 -12.56 12.79
C THR A 133 -14.27 -13.94 12.12
N TYR A 134 -14.16 -13.99 10.79
CA TYR A 134 -13.91 -15.21 10.03
C TYR A 134 -12.72 -14.98 9.09
N PHE A 135 -11.56 -15.51 9.46
CA PHE A 135 -10.36 -15.41 8.64
C PHE A 135 -9.79 -16.78 8.30
N VAL A 136 -9.14 -16.86 7.14
CA VAL A 136 -8.25 -17.95 6.78
C VAL A 136 -6.90 -17.35 6.41
N SER A 137 -5.83 -18.01 6.84
CA SER A 137 -4.47 -17.70 6.39
C SER A 137 -4.00 -18.82 5.45
N ILE A 138 -3.33 -18.43 4.38
CA ILE A 138 -2.70 -19.34 3.41
C ILE A 138 -1.31 -18.78 3.15
N GLU A 139 -0.31 -19.66 3.11
CA GLU A 139 1.04 -19.27 2.74
C GLU A 139 1.08 -18.68 1.32
N ILE A 140 1.86 -17.61 1.13
CA ILE A 140 1.84 -16.86 -0.13
C ILE A 140 2.23 -17.71 -1.34
N GLU A 141 3.12 -18.69 -1.17
CA GLU A 141 3.53 -19.60 -2.24
C GLU A 141 2.41 -20.59 -2.62
N ASP A 142 1.68 -21.09 -1.63
CA ASP A 142 0.51 -21.95 -1.87
C ASP A 142 -0.60 -21.15 -2.54
N PHE A 143 -0.83 -19.92 -2.10
CA PHE A 143 -1.80 -19.02 -2.73
C PHE A 143 -1.43 -18.71 -4.18
N ARG A 144 -0.14 -18.45 -4.48
CA ARG A 144 0.33 -18.24 -5.86
C ARG A 144 0.07 -19.47 -6.75
N ASN A 145 0.30 -20.67 -6.24
CA ASN A 145 0.04 -21.90 -6.98
C ASN A 145 -1.46 -22.11 -7.19
N LEU A 146 -2.27 -21.80 -6.18
CA LEU A 146 -3.72 -21.84 -6.25
C LEU A 146 -4.26 -20.86 -7.32
N VAL A 147 -3.76 -19.62 -7.36
CA VAL A 147 -4.17 -18.63 -8.37
C VAL A 147 -3.84 -19.07 -9.80
N LYS A 148 -2.75 -19.81 -10.01
CA LYS A 148 -2.41 -20.36 -11.33
C LYS A 148 -3.46 -21.36 -11.84
N GLU A 149 -4.16 -22.08 -10.96
CA GLU A 149 -5.19 -23.06 -11.33
C GLU A 149 -6.45 -22.43 -11.92
N PHE A 150 -6.77 -21.19 -11.54
CA PHE A 150 -7.95 -20.45 -12.00
C PHE A 150 -7.61 -19.17 -12.76
N LYS A 151 -6.39 -19.05 -13.29
CA LYS A 151 -5.92 -17.85 -14.03
C LYS A 151 -6.77 -17.47 -15.25
N ASN A 152 -7.55 -18.41 -15.80
CA ASN A 152 -8.38 -18.23 -16.99
C ASN A 152 -9.88 -18.12 -16.63
N GLU A 153 -10.21 -18.02 -15.35
CA GLU A 153 -11.59 -17.95 -14.87
C GLU A 153 -11.89 -16.51 -14.46
N ASP A 154 -13.07 -16.02 -14.83
CA ASP A 154 -13.48 -14.64 -14.53
C ASP A 154 -13.86 -14.45 -13.04
N GLU A 155 -14.31 -15.53 -12.39
CA GLU A 155 -14.76 -15.53 -11.00
C GLU A 155 -14.35 -16.82 -10.27
N VAL A 156 -13.96 -16.68 -9.01
CA VAL A 156 -13.78 -17.80 -8.09
C VAL A 156 -14.70 -17.62 -6.89
N ARG A 157 -15.61 -18.56 -6.69
CA ARG A 157 -16.49 -18.57 -5.52
C ARG A 157 -15.77 -19.19 -4.33
N VAL A 158 -15.65 -18.43 -3.24
CA VAL A 158 -15.07 -18.88 -1.99
C VAL A 158 -16.16 -19.11 -0.95
N VAL A 159 -16.15 -20.29 -0.31
CA VAL A 159 -17.00 -20.62 0.84
C VAL A 159 -16.11 -21.00 2.01
N LEU A 160 -16.20 -20.23 3.10
CA LEU A 160 -15.49 -20.47 4.34
C LEU A 160 -16.44 -21.13 5.35
N THR A 161 -15.96 -22.18 6.00
CA THR A 161 -16.63 -22.86 7.11
C THR A 161 -15.63 -23.08 8.25
N ASN A 162 -16.10 -23.55 9.40
CA ASN A 162 -15.24 -23.86 10.55
C ASN A 162 -14.24 -25.01 10.30
N SER A 163 -14.38 -25.74 9.19
CA SER A 163 -13.60 -26.94 8.89
C SER A 163 -12.83 -26.89 7.56
N TYR A 164 -13.25 -26.02 6.64
CA TYR A 164 -12.63 -25.93 5.32
C TYR A 164 -12.90 -24.60 4.63
N VAL A 165 -12.03 -24.30 3.68
CA VAL A 165 -12.23 -23.31 2.62
C VAL A 165 -12.46 -24.05 1.31
N LYS A 166 -13.57 -23.76 0.65
CA LYS A 166 -13.92 -24.33 -0.66
C LYS A 166 -13.83 -23.24 -1.71
N LEU A 167 -12.95 -23.44 -2.69
CA LEU A 167 -12.88 -22.62 -3.90
C LEU A 167 -13.55 -23.37 -5.05
N SER A 168 -14.49 -22.71 -5.73
CA SER A 168 -15.23 -23.28 -6.87
C SER A 168 -15.14 -22.34 -8.07
N PHE A 169 -14.73 -22.87 -9.22
CA PHE A 169 -14.56 -22.13 -10.47
C PHE A 169 -14.74 -23.08 -11.66
N GLY A 170 -15.44 -22.64 -12.70
CA GLY A 170 -15.86 -23.51 -13.81
C GLY A 170 -16.51 -24.81 -13.31
N ARG A 171 -15.85 -25.95 -13.60
CA ARG A 171 -16.25 -27.30 -13.11
C ARG A 171 -15.32 -27.87 -12.04
N LYS A 172 -14.30 -27.11 -11.61
CA LYS A 172 -13.31 -27.52 -10.63
C LYS A 172 -13.72 -27.08 -9.22
N VAL A 173 -13.30 -27.86 -8.24
CA VAL A 173 -13.47 -27.57 -6.82
C VAL A 173 -12.16 -27.90 -6.11
N ILE A 174 -11.68 -26.96 -5.30
CA ILE A 174 -10.51 -27.13 -4.43
C ILE A 174 -11.00 -26.96 -2.98
N ILE A 175 -10.60 -27.88 -2.11
CA ILE A 175 -10.93 -27.86 -0.68
C ILE A 175 -9.63 -27.76 0.10
N LEU A 176 -9.47 -26.68 0.87
CA LEU A 176 -8.39 -26.49 1.82
C LEU A 176 -8.95 -26.77 3.22
N THR A 177 -8.45 -27.80 3.88
CA THR A 177 -8.82 -28.08 5.28
C THR A 177 -8.15 -27.08 6.20
N THR A 178 -8.92 -26.40 7.03
CA THR A 178 -8.39 -25.51 8.07
C THR A 178 -7.90 -26.38 9.23
N MET A 179 -6.58 -26.49 9.41
CA MET A 179 -6.03 -27.00 10.67
C MET A 179 -6.16 -25.87 11.68
N VAL A 180 -6.94 -26.10 12.74
CA VAL A 180 -7.10 -25.17 13.88
C VAL A 180 -5.80 -25.12 14.67
#